data_AF-A0A7S3UKG1-F1
#
_entry.id   AF-A0A7S3UKG1-F1
#
_cell.length_a   1.000
_cell.length_b   1.000
_cell.length_c   1.000
_cell.angle_alpha   90.00
_cell.angle_beta   90.00
_cell.angle_gamma   90.00
#
_symmetry.space_group_name_H-M   'P 1'
#
loop_
_entity.id
_entity.type
_entity.pdbx_description
1 polymer ?
#
loop_
_entity_poly.entity_id
_entity_poly.type
_entity_poly.pdbx_seq_one_letter_code
_entity_poly.pdbx_strand_id
1 'polypeptide(L)'
;KTTLKRMAGNFAQNEKVFWHDRAIIDSISKDIGDGGTWKGRCKLSFVKVSPDCTAHVLRSRQPARTSISRWMLYLHGGYFCMFSPEYYYEVASKLAEDSGCQGVVIPHYRRPPEHNAPAALEDCVNAYRWMRSEGGAEEVAVAGDSAGGNLGAAMMLKTQD
;
A
#
# COMPACT_ATOMS: atom_id res chain seq x y z
N LYS A 1 17.42 7.69 12.73
CA LYS A 1 18.43 8.77 12.48
C LYS A 1 19.32 8.49 11.26
N THR A 2 19.48 7.23 10.83
CA THR A 2 20.29 6.82 9.67
C THR A 2 19.57 6.98 8.32
N THR A 3 18.28 6.65 8.23
CA THR A 3 17.52 6.66 6.97
C THR A 3 17.29 8.06 6.40
N LEU A 4 16.90 9.04 7.23
CA LEU A 4 16.75 10.44 6.82
C LEU A 4 18.09 11.07 6.36
N LYS A 5 19.20 10.71 7.03
CA LYS A 5 20.54 11.13 6.58
C LYS A 5 20.94 10.45 5.26
N ARG A 6 20.54 9.20 5.03
CA ARG A 6 20.76 8.46 3.78
C ARG A 6 19.92 9.04 2.63
N MET A 7 18.66 9.39 2.90
CA MET A 7 17.79 10.13 1.98
C MET A 7 18.42 11.48 1.62
N ALA A 8 18.76 12.31 2.62
CA ALA A 8 19.36 13.62 2.37
C ALA A 8 20.71 13.52 1.63
N GLY A 9 21.54 12.52 1.96
CA GLY A 9 22.81 12.27 1.27
C GLY A 9 22.64 11.85 -0.18
N ASN A 10 21.74 10.92 -0.47
CA ASN A 10 21.49 10.44 -1.83
C ASN A 10 20.80 11.51 -2.69
N PHE A 11 19.87 12.26 -2.10
CA PHE A 11 19.20 13.38 -2.75
C PHE A 11 20.19 14.49 -3.12
N ALA A 12 21.14 14.79 -2.21
CA ALA A 12 22.17 15.81 -2.43
C ALA A 12 23.23 15.41 -3.47
N GLN A 13 23.47 14.10 -3.68
CA GLN A 13 24.49 13.64 -4.62
C GLN A 13 24.00 13.53 -6.07
N ASN A 14 22.74 13.14 -6.31
CA ASN A 14 22.18 13.13 -7.67
C ASN A 14 20.65 12.93 -7.63
N GLU A 15 19.91 14.03 -7.57
CA GLU A 15 18.43 14.04 -7.60
C GLU A 15 17.89 13.16 -8.75
N LYS A 16 18.48 13.26 -9.95
CA LYS A 16 18.07 12.44 -11.10
C LYS A 16 18.22 10.93 -10.88
N VAL A 17 19.20 10.46 -10.12
CA VAL A 17 19.41 9.01 -9.89
C VAL A 17 18.51 8.51 -8.77
N PHE A 18 18.29 9.33 -7.73
CA PHE A 18 17.45 8.95 -6.59
C PHE A 18 16.04 8.55 -7.02
N TRP A 19 15.44 9.27 -7.98
CA TRP A 19 14.10 8.97 -8.49
C TRP A 19 14.00 7.68 -9.31
N HIS A 20 15.12 7.16 -9.82
CA HIS A 20 15.15 6.00 -10.71
C HIS A 20 15.76 4.75 -10.04
N ASP A 21 16.38 4.89 -8.87
CA ASP A 21 16.95 3.76 -8.13
C ASP A 21 15.90 3.13 -7.21
N ARG A 22 15.19 2.13 -7.76
CA ARG A 22 14.18 1.35 -7.05
C ARG A 22 14.72 0.71 -5.77
N ALA A 23 15.96 0.20 -5.80
CA ALA A 23 16.55 -0.51 -4.67
C ALA A 23 16.76 0.41 -3.47
N ILE A 24 17.17 1.67 -3.72
CA ILE A 24 17.30 2.67 -2.66
C ILE A 24 15.93 3.03 -2.07
N ILE A 25 14.93 3.31 -2.92
CA ILE A 25 13.58 3.69 -2.49
C ILE A 25 12.92 2.58 -1.67
N ASP A 26 13.03 1.33 -2.11
CA ASP A 26 12.45 0.18 -1.43
C ASP A 26 13.18 -0.12 -0.12
N SER A 27 14.52 0.02 -0.08
CA SER A 27 15.29 -0.10 1.16
C SER A 27 14.85 0.93 2.21
N ILE A 28 14.55 2.18 1.81
CA ILE A 28 14.06 3.19 2.74
C ILE A 28 12.67 2.83 3.26
N SER A 29 11.78 2.38 2.37
CA SER A 29 10.43 1.93 2.75
C SER A 29 10.49 0.80 3.77
N LYS A 30 11.37 -0.18 3.54
CA LYS A 30 11.60 -1.30 4.44
C LYS A 30 12.16 -0.85 5.78
N ASP A 31 13.19 0.01 5.80
CA ASP A 31 13.78 0.52 7.06
C ASP A 31 12.73 1.24 7.93
N ILE A 32 11.87 2.04 7.30
CA ILE A 32 10.78 2.77 7.97
C ILE A 32 9.72 1.79 8.48
N GLY A 33 9.28 0.86 7.63
CA GLY A 33 8.32 -0.17 8.01
C GLY A 33 8.82 -1.04 9.16
N ASP A 34 10.08 -1.49 9.11
CA ASP A 34 10.65 -2.37 10.14
C ASP A 34 10.76 -1.69 11.50
N GLY A 35 11.04 -0.38 11.52
CA GLY A 35 11.16 0.44 12.73
C GLY A 35 9.83 0.87 13.37
N GLY A 36 8.69 0.59 12.73
CA GLY A 36 7.36 0.96 13.24
C GLY A 36 6.86 0.06 14.39
N THR A 37 5.80 0.51 15.06
CA THR A 37 5.14 -0.21 16.17
C THR A 37 3.95 -1.06 15.71
N TRP A 38 3.60 -1.00 14.42
CA TRP A 38 2.46 -1.70 13.81
C TRP A 38 2.35 -3.20 14.11
N LYS A 39 3.46 -3.90 14.39
CA LYS A 39 3.48 -5.35 14.69
C LYS A 39 2.64 -5.72 15.92
N GLY A 40 2.46 -4.77 16.84
CA GLY A 40 1.58 -4.90 18.01
C GLY A 40 0.09 -4.82 17.68
N ARG A 41 -0.28 -4.14 16.58
CA ARG A 41 -1.68 -3.95 16.14
C ARG A 41 -2.13 -4.94 15.09
N CYS A 42 -1.22 -5.36 14.21
CA CYS A 42 -1.54 -6.20 13.05
C CYS A 42 -0.61 -7.41 12.90
N LYS A 43 -1.12 -8.45 12.26
CA LYS A 43 -0.35 -9.57 11.71
C LYS A 43 -0.19 -9.37 10.20
N LEU A 44 1.06 -9.43 9.71
CA LEU A 44 1.38 -9.32 8.29
C LEU A 44 1.30 -10.67 7.58
N SER A 45 0.77 -10.67 6.37
CA SER A 45 0.89 -11.75 5.38
C SER A 45 0.98 -11.17 3.97
N PHE A 46 1.32 -12.00 2.99
CA PHE A 46 1.46 -11.60 1.59
C PHE A 46 0.55 -12.44 0.71
N VAL A 47 -0.04 -11.80 -0.28
CA VAL A 47 -0.92 -12.46 -1.25
C VAL A 47 -0.53 -12.08 -2.67
N LYS A 48 -0.76 -12.98 -3.62
CA LYS A 48 -0.67 -12.69 -5.05
C LYS A 48 -2.06 -12.34 -5.55
N VAL A 49 -2.25 -11.08 -5.94
CA VAL A 49 -3.54 -10.53 -6.38
C VAL A 49 -3.78 -10.80 -7.86
N SER A 50 -2.72 -10.72 -8.66
CA SER A 50 -2.72 -11.00 -10.10
C SER A 50 -1.33 -11.53 -10.51
N PRO A 51 -1.12 -11.94 -11.77
CA PRO A 51 0.22 -12.30 -12.26
C PRO A 51 1.28 -11.22 -11.99
N ASP A 52 0.88 -9.95 -12.07
CA ASP A 52 1.76 -8.77 -12.03
C ASP A 52 1.73 -8.00 -10.69
N CYS A 53 0.80 -8.32 -9.78
CA CYS A 53 0.61 -7.58 -8.54
C CYS A 53 0.55 -8.52 -7.33
N THR A 54 1.33 -8.19 -6.31
CA THR A 54 1.20 -8.74 -4.95
C THR A 54 0.57 -7.70 -4.03
N ALA A 55 0.15 -8.11 -2.84
CA ALA A 55 -0.31 -7.20 -1.82
C ALA A 55 0.13 -7.65 -0.42
N HIS A 56 0.34 -6.65 0.43
CA HIS A 56 0.66 -6.83 1.83
C HIS A 56 -0.65 -6.73 2.61
N VAL A 57 -0.92 -7.73 3.44
CA VAL A 57 -2.16 -7.83 4.22
C VAL A 57 -1.81 -7.64 5.68
N LEU A 58 -2.27 -6.53 6.27
CA LEU A 58 -2.16 -6.24 7.69
C LEU A 58 -3.50 -6.58 8.34
N ARG A 59 -3.62 -7.79 8.89
CA ARG A 59 -4.82 -8.20 9.61
C ARG A 59 -4.79 -7.67 11.03
N SER A 60 -5.85 -7.00 11.46
CA SER A 60 -5.97 -6.51 12.84
C SER A 60 -5.89 -7.68 13.83
N ARG A 61 -5.21 -7.45 14.95
CA ARG A 61 -5.20 -8.37 16.11
C ARG A 61 -6.42 -8.18 17.00
N GLN A 62 -7.10 -7.04 16.88
CA GLN A 62 -8.36 -6.79 17.58
C GLN A 62 -9.47 -7.65 16.95
N PRO A 63 -10.45 -8.11 17.75
CA PRO A 63 -11.60 -8.81 17.21
C PRO A 63 -12.40 -7.88 16.29
N ALA A 64 -13.08 -8.47 15.30
CA ALA A 64 -13.98 -7.72 14.43
C ALA A 64 -15.06 -7.03 15.27
N ARG A 65 -15.24 -5.71 15.08
CA ARG A 65 -16.26 -4.92 15.78
C ARG A 65 -17.65 -5.07 15.16
N THR A 66 -17.73 -5.63 13.95
CA THR A 66 -18.96 -5.87 13.20
C THR A 66 -19.01 -7.32 12.72
N SER A 67 -20.23 -7.84 12.53
CA SER A 67 -20.44 -9.15 11.90
C SER A 67 -20.10 -9.16 10.41
N ILE A 68 -20.19 -8.00 9.74
CA ILE A 68 -19.83 -7.82 8.33
C ILE A 68 -18.30 -7.85 8.19
N SER A 69 -17.80 -8.66 7.24
CA SER A 69 -16.39 -8.74 6.84
C SER A 69 -15.95 -7.46 6.10
N ARG A 70 -15.63 -6.39 6.85
CA ARG A 70 -15.15 -5.12 6.29
C ARG A 70 -13.62 -5.04 6.29
N TRP A 71 -13.05 -4.77 5.12
CA TRP A 71 -11.61 -4.56 4.92
C TRP A 71 -11.34 -3.21 4.29
N MET A 72 -10.10 -2.73 4.44
CA MET A 72 -9.65 -1.52 3.77
C MET A 72 -8.64 -1.85 2.69
N LEU A 73 -8.83 -1.29 1.49
CA LEU A 73 -7.80 -1.20 0.46
C LEU A 73 -7.09 0.15 0.63
N TYR A 74 -5.83 0.13 1.03
CA TYR A 74 -5.02 1.35 1.15
C TYR A 74 -4.08 1.46 -0.05
N LEU A 75 -4.28 2.47 -0.87
CA LEU A 75 -3.46 2.76 -2.04
C LEU A 75 -2.41 3.80 -1.64
N HIS A 76 -1.16 3.38 -1.68
CA HIS A 76 -0.06 4.20 -1.17
C HIS A 76 0.25 5.39 -2.09
N GLY A 77 0.73 6.49 -1.52
CA GLY A 77 1.23 7.63 -2.26
C GLY A 77 2.65 7.45 -2.80
N GLY A 78 3.32 8.58 -3.09
CA GLY A 78 4.69 8.61 -3.59
C GLY A 78 4.83 9.01 -5.06
N TYR A 79 4.03 9.96 -5.56
CA TYR A 79 4.14 10.46 -6.95
C TYR A 79 4.09 9.35 -8.02
N PHE A 80 3.36 8.27 -7.76
CA PHE A 80 3.29 7.06 -8.57
C PHE A 80 4.60 6.27 -8.70
N CYS A 81 5.76 6.84 -8.38
CA CYS A 81 7.07 6.23 -8.60
C CYS A 81 7.86 5.93 -7.33
N MET A 82 7.43 6.39 -6.15
CA MET A 82 8.12 6.21 -4.89
C MET A 82 7.37 5.31 -3.92
N PHE A 83 8.12 4.85 -2.92
CA PHE A 83 7.71 4.08 -1.76
C PHE A 83 7.06 2.74 -2.09
N SER A 84 7.16 1.83 -1.13
CA SER A 84 6.56 0.51 -1.18
C SER A 84 5.65 0.32 0.04
N PRO A 85 4.77 -0.70 0.04
CA PRO A 85 3.79 -0.92 1.11
C PRO A 85 4.35 -0.84 2.53
N GLU A 86 5.61 -1.24 2.74
CA GLU A 86 6.29 -1.20 4.04
C GLU A 86 6.31 0.18 4.68
N TYR A 87 6.46 1.23 3.88
CA TYR A 87 6.46 2.62 4.37
C TYR A 87 5.16 2.95 5.10
N TYR A 88 4.06 2.30 4.70
CA TYR A 88 2.70 2.63 5.13
C TYR A 88 2.17 1.71 6.24
N TYR A 89 2.96 0.76 6.73
CA TYR A 89 2.51 -0.16 7.78
C TYR A 89 2.05 0.54 9.05
N GLU A 90 2.73 1.61 9.48
CA GLU A 90 2.37 2.32 10.70
C GLU A 90 0.97 2.94 10.58
N VAL A 91 0.73 3.69 9.51
CA VAL A 91 -0.57 4.33 9.26
C VAL A 91 -1.66 3.29 8.98
N ALA A 92 -1.39 2.27 8.16
CA ALA A 92 -2.35 1.23 7.82
C ALA A 92 -2.79 0.43 9.05
N SER A 93 -1.84 0.08 9.94
CA SER A 93 -2.19 -0.63 11.17
C SER A 93 -3.04 0.20 12.13
N LYS A 94 -2.81 1.51 12.18
CA LYS A 94 -3.61 2.43 12.98
C LYS A 94 -5.01 2.62 12.39
N LEU A 95 -5.12 2.73 11.07
CA LEU A 95 -6.40 2.75 10.37
C LEU A 95 -7.20 1.46 10.59
N ALA A 96 -6.56 0.29 10.58
CA ALA A 96 -7.23 -0.98 10.89
C ALA A 96 -7.87 -0.95 12.30
N GLU A 97 -7.09 -0.51 13.29
CA GLU A 97 -7.51 -0.46 14.69
C GLU A 97 -8.63 0.56 14.91
N ASP A 98 -8.46 1.79 14.40
CA ASP A 98 -9.38 2.91 14.66
C ASP A 98 -10.70 2.77 13.87
N SER A 99 -10.67 2.20 12.66
CA SER A 99 -11.87 2.07 11.79
C SER A 99 -12.75 0.84 12.12
N GLY A 100 -12.24 -0.11 12.91
CA GLY A 100 -12.92 -1.39 13.14
C GLY A 100 -12.94 -2.34 11.94
N CYS A 101 -12.15 -2.07 10.89
CA CYS A 101 -11.93 -3.02 9.80
C CYS A 101 -11.16 -4.25 10.30
N GLN A 102 -11.39 -5.40 9.66
CA GLN A 102 -10.64 -6.63 9.95
C GLN A 102 -9.16 -6.53 9.59
N GLY A 103 -8.80 -5.60 8.70
CA GLY A 103 -7.43 -5.34 8.30
C GLY A 103 -7.35 -4.40 7.11
N VAL A 104 -6.11 -4.16 6.67
CA VAL A 104 -5.78 -3.36 5.51
C VAL A 104 -5.00 -4.20 4.51
N VAL A 105 -5.36 -4.07 3.23
CA VAL A 105 -4.62 -4.61 2.08
C VAL A 105 -3.94 -3.45 1.37
N ILE A 106 -2.63 -3.56 1.14
CA ILE A 106 -1.82 -2.56 0.45
C ILE A 106 -1.21 -3.24 -0.80
N PRO A 107 -1.71 -2.96 -2.01
CA PRO A 107 -1.13 -3.54 -3.22
C PRO A 107 0.26 -2.97 -3.47
N HIS A 108 1.20 -3.82 -3.85
CA HIS A 108 2.50 -3.42 -4.37
C HIS A 108 2.36 -3.17 -5.87
N TYR A 109 1.62 -2.12 -6.22
CA TYR A 109 1.27 -1.84 -7.61
C TYR A 109 2.53 -1.48 -8.43
N ARG A 110 2.47 -1.76 -9.73
CA ARG A 110 3.53 -1.45 -10.69
C ARG A 110 3.71 0.06 -10.86
N ARG A 111 4.95 0.51 -11.01
CA ARG A 111 5.35 1.92 -10.98
C ARG A 111 6.24 2.28 -12.16
N PRO A 112 6.20 3.53 -12.66
CA PRO A 112 7.19 4.03 -13.59
C PRO A 112 8.57 4.18 -12.92
N PRO A 113 9.66 4.13 -13.71
CA PRO A 113 9.68 4.04 -15.18
C PRO A 113 9.45 2.65 -15.77
N GLU A 114 9.52 1.59 -14.96
CA GLU A 114 9.44 0.19 -15.43
C GLU A 114 8.06 -0.14 -16.02
N HIS A 115 7.02 0.44 -15.42
CA HIS A 115 5.64 0.25 -15.84
C HIS A 115 4.89 1.58 -15.82
N ASN A 116 4.69 2.15 -17.00
CA ASN A 116 3.95 3.41 -17.16
C ASN A 116 2.44 3.23 -16.94
N ALA A 117 1.71 4.34 -16.85
CA ALA A 117 0.25 4.31 -16.84
C ALA A 117 -0.28 3.54 -18.07
N PRO A 118 -1.34 2.71 -17.91
CA PRO A 118 -2.23 2.59 -16.75
C PRO A 118 -1.89 1.47 -15.75
N ALA A 119 -0.68 0.90 -15.76
CA ALA A 119 -0.35 -0.32 -14.99
C ALA A 119 -0.73 -0.25 -13.49
N ALA A 120 -0.39 0.85 -12.81
CA ALA A 120 -0.73 1.05 -11.40
C ALA A 120 -2.25 1.00 -11.14
N LEU A 121 -3.04 1.62 -12.03
CA LEU A 121 -4.50 1.64 -11.93
C LEU A 121 -5.09 0.24 -12.14
N GLU A 122 -4.57 -0.53 -13.09
CA GLU A 122 -4.98 -1.90 -13.33
C GLU A 122 -4.71 -2.80 -12.12
N ASP A 123 -3.55 -2.64 -11.48
CA ASP A 123 -3.19 -3.37 -10.27
C ASP A 123 -4.10 -3.01 -9.09
N CYS A 124 -4.48 -1.74 -8.95
CA CYS A 124 -5.45 -1.30 -7.94
C CYS A 124 -6.83 -1.93 -8.18
N VAL A 125 -7.32 -1.92 -9.42
CA VAL A 125 -8.59 -2.58 -9.78
C VAL A 125 -8.53 -4.08 -9.51
N ASN A 126 -7.42 -4.74 -9.85
CA ASN A 126 -7.22 -6.17 -9.58
C ASN A 126 -7.23 -6.44 -8.08
N ALA A 127 -6.58 -5.60 -7.26
CA ALA A 127 -6.59 -5.72 -5.80
C ALA A 127 -7.98 -5.59 -5.22
N TYR A 128 -8.75 -4.58 -5.67
CA TYR A 128 -10.14 -4.41 -5.26
C TYR A 128 -10.99 -5.63 -5.62
N ARG A 129 -10.90 -6.10 -6.87
CA ARG A 129 -11.67 -7.28 -7.34
C ARG A 129 -11.29 -8.54 -6.57
N TRP A 130 -10.00 -8.77 -6.37
CA TRP A 130 -9.49 -9.90 -5.57
C TRP A 130 -10.04 -9.86 -4.14
N MET A 131 -10.06 -8.69 -3.48
CA MET A 131 -10.62 -8.56 -2.13
C MET A 131 -12.11 -8.92 -2.09
N ARG A 132 -12.87 -8.52 -3.11
CA ARG A 132 -14.31 -8.79 -3.24
C ARG A 132 -14.63 -10.25 -3.57
N SER A 133 -13.70 -10.97 -4.21
CA SER A 133 -13.85 -12.39 -4.56
C SER A 133 -13.08 -13.27 -3.57
N GLU A 134 -11.84 -13.62 -3.90
CA GLU A 134 -11.00 -14.58 -3.17
C GLU A 134 -10.63 -14.10 -1.77
N GLY A 135 -10.49 -12.79 -1.57
CA GLY A 135 -10.20 -12.19 -0.27
C GLY A 135 -11.39 -12.21 0.70
N GLY A 136 -12.61 -12.47 0.22
CA GLY A 136 -13.80 -12.65 1.06
C GLY A 136 -14.26 -11.41 1.83
N ALA A 137 -13.90 -10.20 1.36
CA ALA A 137 -14.38 -8.96 1.96
C ALA A 137 -15.81 -8.67 1.49
N GLU A 138 -16.76 -8.61 2.44
CA GLU A 138 -18.16 -8.21 2.20
C GLU A 138 -18.30 -6.70 1.96
N GLU A 139 -17.39 -5.91 2.52
CA GLU A 139 -17.27 -4.49 2.22
C GLU A 139 -15.80 -4.10 2.12
N VAL A 140 -15.50 -3.22 1.17
CA VAL A 140 -14.15 -2.69 0.96
C VAL A 140 -14.21 -1.17 1.06
N ALA A 141 -13.63 -0.64 2.14
CA ALA A 141 -13.34 0.78 2.24
C ALA A 141 -12.07 1.09 1.42
N VAL A 142 -12.08 2.16 0.64
CA VAL A 142 -10.90 2.60 -0.13
C VAL A 142 -10.30 3.82 0.55
N ALA A 143 -8.99 3.77 0.80
CA ALA A 143 -8.21 4.86 1.36
C ALA A 143 -6.92 5.04 0.56
N GLY A 144 -6.33 6.23 0.61
CA GLY A 144 -5.03 6.49 0.00
C GLY A 144 -4.61 7.95 0.14
N ASP A 145 -3.31 8.20 0.04
CA ASP A 145 -2.71 9.53 0.14
C ASP A 145 -2.13 9.97 -1.20
N SER A 146 -2.22 11.26 -1.53
CA SER A 146 -1.58 11.86 -2.71
C SER A 146 -1.89 11.08 -4.00
N ALA A 147 -0.87 10.57 -4.71
CA ALA A 147 -1.02 9.70 -5.88
C ALA A 147 -1.89 8.45 -5.63
N GLY A 148 -1.84 7.88 -4.43
CA GLY A 148 -2.69 6.75 -4.05
C GLY A 148 -4.16 7.14 -3.88
N GLY A 149 -4.43 8.35 -3.38
CA GLY A 149 -5.78 8.92 -3.36
C GLY A 149 -6.33 9.15 -4.77
N ASN A 150 -5.48 9.62 -5.69
CA ASN A 150 -5.82 9.74 -7.11
C ASN A 150 -6.16 8.37 -7.73
N LEU A 151 -5.31 7.35 -7.51
CA LEU A 151 -5.58 5.98 -7.96
C LEU A 151 -6.90 5.44 -7.38
N GLY A 152 -7.20 5.73 -6.12
CA GLY A 152 -8.44 5.31 -5.48
C GLY A 152 -9.67 5.92 -6.14
N ALA A 153 -9.65 7.22 -6.41
CA ALA A 153 -10.74 7.89 -7.11
C ALA A 153 -10.92 7.34 -8.55
N ALA A 154 -9.81 7.20 -9.31
CA ALA A 154 -9.85 6.67 -10.67
C ALA A 154 -10.32 5.21 -10.72
N MET A 155 -9.88 4.39 -9.77
CA MET A 155 -10.31 2.99 -9.65
C MET A 155 -11.80 2.90 -9.40
N MET A 156 -12.34 3.69 -8.46
CA MET A 156 -13.76 3.66 -8.11
C MET A 156 -14.65 4.01 -9.30
N LEU A 157 -14.25 5.00 -10.12
CA LEU A 157 -14.94 5.32 -11.37
C LEU A 157 -14.89 4.12 -12.34
N LYS A 158 -13.70 3.55 -12.56
CA LYS A 158 -13.50 2.41 -13.49
C LYS A 158 -14.21 1.13 -13.05
N THR A 159 -14.50 0.95 -11.77
CA THR A 159 -15.22 -0.24 -11.25
C THR A 159 -16.74 -0.10 -11.26
N GLN A 160 -17.27 1.10 -11.56
CA GLN A 160 -18.71 1.32 -11.75
C GLN A 160 -19.16 1.02 -13.18
N ASP A 161 -18.21 0.95 -14.11
CA ASP A 161 -18.38 0.49 -15.49
C ASP A 161 -18.44 -1.05 -15.57
#